data_AF-A0A4P6Q7N6-F1
#
_entry.id   AF-A0A4P6Q7N6-F1
#
_cell.length_a   1.000
_cell.length_b   1.000
_cell.length_c   1.000
_cell.angle_alpha   90.00
_cell.angle_beta   90.00
_cell.angle_gamma   90.00
#
_symmetry.space_group_name_H-M   'P 1'
#
loop_
_entity.id
_entity.type
_entity.pdbx_description
1 polymer ?
#
loop_
_entity_poly.entity_id
_entity_poly.type
_entity_poly.pdbx_seq_one_letter_code
_entity_poly.pdbx_strand_id
1 'polypeptide(L)'
;MTITEFLNARLHEEQQWAIHLERNARNYLRAENLREVRGRARQTTVAWDPYAEFAQRVYRSVTGQLRILEEHPQTRGWDGDGVDNPICETCARDDRDGGQDGDPYPCTTLRLLALPYADHPHYQQEWAP
;
A
#
# COMPACT_ATOMS: atom_id res chain seq x y z
N MET A 1 -8.55 -8.04 14.78
CA MET A 1 -8.11 -7.18 13.67
C MET A 1 -8.03 -8.04 12.44
N THR A 2 -8.70 -7.66 11.36
CA THR A 2 -8.62 -8.37 10.08
C THR A 2 -7.33 -7.97 9.34
N ILE A 3 -6.90 -8.77 8.39
CA ILE A 3 -5.77 -8.42 7.51
C ILE A 3 -6.02 -7.12 6.73
N THR A 4 -7.28 -6.83 6.38
CA THR A 4 -7.69 -5.61 5.66
C THR A 4 -7.57 -4.39 6.55
N GLU A 5 -7.99 -4.48 7.82
CA GLU A 5 -7.79 -3.43 8.81
C GLU A 5 -6.30 -3.19 9.05
N PHE A 6 -5.52 -4.27 9.16
CA PHE A 6 -4.07 -4.20 9.33
C PHE A 6 -3.38 -3.53 8.14
N LEU A 7 -3.64 -4.00 6.92
CA LEU A 7 -3.07 -3.46 5.69
C LEU A 7 -3.45 -2.00 5.48
N ASN A 8 -4.73 -1.63 5.68
CA ASN A 8 -5.15 -0.23 5.64
C ASN A 8 -4.34 0.62 6.63
N ALA A 9 -4.21 0.17 7.87
CA ALA A 9 -3.48 0.91 8.90
C ALA A 9 -1.99 1.06 8.59
N ARG A 10 -1.33 0.05 8.02
CA ARG A 10 0.10 0.11 7.67
C ARG A 10 0.34 0.95 6.41
N LEU A 11 -0.46 0.75 5.37
CA LEU A 11 -0.36 1.49 4.11
C LEU A 11 -0.66 2.99 4.33
N HIS A 12 -1.66 3.34 5.14
CA HIS A 12 -1.89 4.75 5.48
C HIS A 12 -0.73 5.36 6.25
N GLU A 13 -0.11 4.64 7.20
CA GLU A 13 1.07 5.12 7.90
C GLU A 13 2.21 5.42 6.91
N GLU A 14 2.53 4.49 6.01
CA GLU A 14 3.55 4.70 4.98
C GLU A 14 3.23 5.87 4.05
N GLN A 15 1.96 6.05 3.69
CA GLN A 15 1.51 7.19 2.89
C GLN A 15 1.80 8.52 3.61
N GLN A 16 1.52 8.59 4.91
CA GLN A 16 1.80 9.78 5.72
C GLN A 16 3.31 10.04 5.82
N TRP A 17 4.13 8.99 5.96
CA TRP A 17 5.59 9.11 5.92
C TRP A 17 6.09 9.66 4.60
N ALA A 18 5.57 9.19 3.47
CA ALA A 18 5.93 9.69 2.15
C ALA A 18 5.60 11.18 1.99
N ILE A 19 4.41 11.61 2.43
CA ILE A 19 3.99 13.02 2.43
C ILE A 19 4.91 13.86 3.33
N HIS A 20 5.26 13.35 4.51
CA HIS A 20 6.15 14.04 5.44
C HIS A 20 7.55 14.24 4.85
N LEU A 21 8.13 13.20 4.24
CA LEU A 21 9.44 13.26 3.59
C LEU A 21 9.46 14.27 2.44
N GLU A 22 8.44 14.28 1.59
CA GLU A 22 8.34 15.24 0.48
C GLU A 22 8.27 16.69 0.99
N ARG A 23 7.52 16.93 2.08
CA ARG A 23 7.45 18.26 2.71
C ARG A 23 8.80 18.69 3.27
N ASN A 24 9.52 17.77 3.91
CA ASN A 24 10.84 18.06 4.47
C ASN A 24 11.89 18.32 3.38
N ALA A 25 11.89 17.53 2.30
CA ALA A 25 12.79 17.74 1.15
C ALA A 25 12.60 19.15 0.56
N ARG A 26 11.34 19.56 0.34
CA ARG A 26 11.01 20.92 -0.12
C ARG A 26 11.48 22.02 0.83
N ASN A 27 11.35 21.81 2.15
CA ASN A 27 11.82 22.76 3.15
C ASN A 27 13.35 22.89 3.14
N TYR A 28 14.07 21.76 3.01
CA TYR A 28 15.53 21.73 2.97
C TYR A 28 16.08 22.49 1.75
N LEU A 29 15.57 22.20 0.55
CA LEU A 29 15.93 22.93 -0.67
C LEU A 29 15.61 24.42 -0.58
N ARG A 30 14.48 24.79 0.04
CA ARG A 30 14.14 26.21 0.24
C ARG A 30 15.15 26.91 1.17
N ALA A 31 15.59 26.24 2.23
CA ALA A 31 16.58 26.79 3.15
C ALA A 31 17.97 26.94 2.51
N GLU A 32 18.40 25.98 1.69
CA GLU A 32 19.66 26.07 0.94
C GLU A 32 19.63 27.20 -0.10
N ASN A 33 18.56 27.29 -0.90
CA ASN A 33 18.40 28.38 -1.87
C ASN A 33 18.44 29.77 -1.20
N LEU A 34 17.86 29.93 -0.01
CA LEU A 34 17.92 31.19 0.74
C LEU A 34 19.34 31.54 1.23
N ARG A 35 20.20 30.56 1.49
CA ARG A 35 21.62 30.78 1.84
C ARG A 35 22.43 31.19 0.60
N GLU A 36 22.12 30.60 -0.55
CA GLU A 36 22.86 30.82 -1.80
C GLU A 36 22.53 32.15 -2.50
N VAL A 37 21.28 32.63 -2.40
CA VAL A 37 20.84 33.92 -2.97
C VAL A 37 21.57 35.14 -2.37
N ARG A 38 22.21 35.00 -1.21
CA ARG A 38 23.08 36.05 -0.65
C ARG A 38 24.45 36.19 -1.36
N GLY A 39 24.80 35.29 -2.30
CA GLY A 39 26.17 35.17 -2.83
C GLY A 39 26.42 35.52 -4.31
N ARG A 40 25.62 35.07 -5.29
CA ARG A 40 25.86 35.36 -6.73
C ARG A 40 24.72 34.88 -7.64
N ALA A 41 24.72 35.37 -8.88
CA ALA A 41 23.67 35.24 -9.88
C ALA A 41 23.35 33.79 -10.33
N ARG A 42 22.06 33.59 -10.62
CA ARG A 42 21.34 32.36 -10.97
C ARG A 42 21.88 31.63 -12.20
N GLN A 43 22.16 30.34 -12.01
CA GLN A 43 21.93 29.31 -13.03
C GLN A 43 20.90 28.36 -12.43
N THR A 44 19.62 28.50 -12.82
CA THR A 44 18.56 27.59 -12.38
C THR A 44 18.59 26.34 -13.25
N THR A 45 19.60 25.49 -13.05
CA THR A 45 19.40 24.07 -13.33
C THR A 45 18.41 23.58 -12.30
N VAL A 46 17.26 23.05 -12.73
CA VAL A 46 16.35 22.31 -11.83
C VAL A 46 17.18 21.14 -11.29
N ALA A 47 17.78 21.34 -10.11
CA ALA A 47 18.59 20.32 -9.47
C ALA A 47 17.64 19.17 -9.15
N TRP A 48 17.94 18.01 -9.72
CA TRP A 48 17.30 16.74 -9.39
C TRP A 48 17.30 16.58 -7.87
N ASP A 49 16.11 16.39 -7.27
CA ASP A 49 15.95 16.15 -5.84
C ASP A 49 15.70 14.65 -5.60
N PRO A 50 16.74 13.88 -5.19
CA PRO A 50 16.59 12.45 -4.94
C PRO A 50 15.51 12.13 -3.90
N TYR A 51 15.32 13.01 -2.91
CA TYR A 51 14.40 12.76 -1.80
C TYR A 51 12.95 13.00 -2.21
N ALA A 52 12.68 14.04 -3.01
CA ALA A 52 11.36 14.27 -3.57
C ALA A 52 10.96 13.13 -4.53
N GLU A 53 11.87 12.66 -5.39
CA GLU A 53 11.59 11.51 -6.27
C GLU A 53 11.35 10.22 -5.49
N PHE A 54 12.15 9.96 -4.46
CA PHE A 54 11.96 8.82 -3.57
C PHE A 54 10.59 8.87 -2.90
N ALA A 55 10.21 10.01 -2.32
CA ALA A 55 8.90 10.19 -1.67
C ALA A 55 7.74 9.97 -2.65
N GLN A 56 7.83 10.51 -3.86
CA GLN A 56 6.81 10.30 -4.91
C GLN A 56 6.73 8.84 -5.37
N ARG A 57 7.85 8.11 -5.37
CA ARG A 57 7.86 6.67 -5.68
C ARG A 57 7.15 5.88 -4.59
N VAL A 58 7.44 6.13 -3.32
CA VAL A 58 6.77 5.48 -2.18
C VAL A 58 5.28 5.79 -2.22
N TYR A 59 4.89 7.06 -2.39
CA TYR A 59 3.49 7.45 -2.49
C TYR A 59 2.74 6.69 -3.60
N ARG A 60 3.34 6.58 -4.80
CA ARG A 60 2.75 5.83 -5.91
C ARG A 60 2.64 4.33 -5.62
N SER A 61 3.64 3.74 -4.97
CA SER A 61 3.61 2.33 -4.56
C SER A 61 2.44 2.08 -3.61
N VAL A 62 2.38 2.83 -2.51
CA VAL A 62 1.32 2.72 -1.49
C VAL A 62 -0.06 2.96 -2.09
N THR A 63 -0.19 3.93 -3.00
CA THR A 63 -1.46 4.17 -3.71
C THR A 63 -1.89 2.96 -4.53
N GLY A 64 -0.96 2.29 -5.22
CA GLY A 64 -1.24 1.05 -5.95
C GLY A 64 -1.63 -0.09 -5.00
N GLN A 65 -0.97 -0.21 -3.86
CA GLN A 65 -1.27 -1.23 -2.85
C GLN A 65 -2.64 -1.02 -2.19
N LEU A 66 -3.04 0.23 -1.92
CA LEU A 66 -4.39 0.55 -1.45
C LEU A 66 -5.45 0.17 -2.48
N ARG A 67 -5.21 0.43 -3.77
CA ARG A 67 -6.12 -0.02 -4.84
C ARG A 67 -6.22 -1.54 -4.92
N ILE A 68 -5.09 -2.26 -4.80
CA ILE A 68 -5.14 -3.73 -4.72
C ILE A 68 -5.99 -4.18 -3.53
N LEU A 69 -5.90 -3.51 -2.39
CA LEU A 69 -6.72 -3.86 -1.23
C LEU A 69 -8.22 -3.61 -1.49
N GLU A 70 -8.57 -2.48 -2.13
CA GLU A 70 -9.94 -2.14 -2.52
C GLU A 70 -10.53 -3.13 -3.55
N GLU A 71 -9.70 -3.59 -4.50
CA GLU A 71 -10.06 -4.57 -5.52
C GLU A 71 -10.19 -5.98 -4.96
N HIS A 72 -9.92 -6.24 -3.69
CA HIS A 72 -10.03 -7.57 -3.09
C HIS A 72 -10.96 -7.59 -1.87
N PRO A 73 -12.26 -7.24 -2.04
CA PRO A 73 -13.22 -7.28 -0.94
C PRO A 73 -13.57 -8.72 -0.56
N GLN A 74 -14.05 -8.88 0.67
CA GLN A 74 -14.57 -10.13 1.19
C GLN A 74 -16.04 -10.30 0.77
N THR A 75 -16.40 -11.46 0.24
CA THR A 75 -17.79 -11.90 0.01
C THR A 75 -18.01 -13.28 0.64
N ARG A 76 -19.20 -13.87 0.45
CA ARG A 76 -19.52 -15.25 0.84
C ARG A 76 -19.63 -16.14 -0.39
N GLY A 77 -19.05 -17.33 -0.31
CA GLY A 77 -19.19 -18.36 -1.33
C GLY A 77 -18.55 -19.67 -0.88
N TRP A 78 -18.30 -20.55 -1.84
CA TRP A 78 -17.60 -21.81 -1.63
C TRP A 78 -16.10 -21.60 -1.77
N ASP A 79 -15.32 -22.11 -0.82
CA ASP A 79 -13.84 -21.98 -0.79
C ASP A 79 -13.14 -23.35 -0.83
N GLY A 80 -13.91 -24.42 -1.10
CA GLY A 80 -13.47 -25.80 -1.00
C GLY A 80 -13.97 -26.53 0.25
N ASP A 81 -14.49 -25.85 1.28
CA ASP A 81 -14.95 -26.46 2.53
C ASP A 81 -16.28 -25.89 3.05
N GLY A 82 -17.40 -26.53 2.70
CA GLY A 82 -18.73 -26.03 3.11
C GLY A 82 -19.19 -24.79 2.33
N VAL A 83 -20.48 -24.47 2.45
CA VAL A 83 -21.11 -23.37 1.70
C VAL A 83 -21.13 -22.10 2.57
N ASP A 84 -20.95 -20.92 1.97
CA ASP A 84 -21.00 -19.58 2.58
C ASP A 84 -19.77 -19.15 3.43
N ASN A 85 -18.59 -19.69 3.14
CA ASN A 85 -17.34 -19.22 3.75
C ASN A 85 -16.91 -17.85 3.20
N PRO A 86 -16.08 -17.10 3.96
CA PRO A 86 -15.41 -15.91 3.45
C PRO A 86 -14.50 -16.24 2.26
N ILE A 87 -14.79 -15.65 1.10
CA ILE A 87 -13.93 -15.71 -0.08
C ILE A 87 -13.59 -14.31 -0.59
N CYS A 88 -12.56 -14.19 -1.42
CA CYS A 88 -12.30 -12.95 -2.13
C CYS A 88 -13.20 -12.83 -3.37
N GLU A 89 -14.00 -11.76 -3.43
CA GLU A 89 -14.96 -11.53 -4.52
C GLU A 89 -14.28 -11.47 -5.89
N THR A 90 -13.14 -10.79 -5.97
CA THR A 90 -12.39 -10.63 -7.23
C THR A 90 -11.67 -11.90 -7.66
N CYS A 91 -11.31 -12.77 -6.71
CA CYS A 91 -10.75 -14.09 -7.02
C CYS A 91 -11.85 -15.11 -7.33
N ALA A 92 -13.09 -14.84 -6.92
CA ALA A 92 -14.22 -15.72 -7.11
C ALA A 92 -14.61 -15.85 -8.59
N ARG A 93 -15.23 -16.98 -8.91
CA ARG A 93 -15.72 -17.35 -10.23
C ARG A 93 -17.13 -17.92 -10.05
N ASP A 94 -17.97 -17.73 -11.06
CA ASP A 94 -19.29 -18.34 -11.07
C ASP A 94 -19.13 -19.87 -11.15
N ASP A 95 -19.79 -20.58 -10.24
CA ASP A 95 -19.89 -22.02 -10.29
C ASP A 95 -20.98 -22.47 -11.30
N ARG A 96 -21.08 -23.78 -11.55
CA ARG A 96 -22.05 -24.33 -12.52
C ARG A 96 -23.50 -24.29 -12.03
N ASP A 97 -23.70 -24.12 -10.73
CA ASP A 97 -25.00 -24.16 -10.06
C ASP A 97 -25.53 -22.74 -9.72
N GLY A 98 -24.78 -21.70 -10.11
CA GLY A 98 -25.13 -20.29 -9.94
C GLY A 98 -24.64 -19.65 -8.64
N GLY A 99 -23.79 -20.35 -7.86
CA GLY A 99 -23.06 -19.81 -6.71
C GLY A 99 -21.68 -19.25 -7.08
N GLN A 100 -20.92 -18.84 -6.07
CA GLN A 100 -19.55 -18.32 -6.21
C GLN A 100 -18.54 -19.30 -5.61
N ASP A 101 -17.53 -19.67 -6.39
CA ASP A 101 -16.36 -20.46 -5.99
C ASP A 101 -15.11 -19.56 -6.05
N GLY A 102 -14.37 -19.42 -4.95
CA GLY A 102 -13.23 -18.52 -4.91
C GLY A 102 -12.17 -18.84 -3.87
N ASP A 103 -11.06 -18.12 -3.96
CA ASP A 103 -9.97 -18.25 -2.99
C ASP A 103 -10.46 -17.90 -1.58
N PRO A 104 -10.13 -18.73 -0.55
CA PRO A 104 -10.44 -18.44 0.85
C PRO A 104 -9.95 -17.06 1.25
N TYR A 105 -10.78 -16.29 1.96
CA TYR A 105 -10.39 -14.98 2.46
C TYR A 105 -9.60 -15.11 3.76
N PRO A 106 -8.43 -14.44 3.89
CA PRO A 106 -7.76 -13.64 2.87
C PRO A 106 -7.08 -14.46 1.79
N CYS A 107 -7.27 -14.02 0.54
CA CYS A 107 -6.65 -14.65 -0.62
C CYS A 107 -5.14 -14.39 -0.65
N THR A 108 -4.43 -15.17 -1.47
CA THR A 108 -2.97 -15.13 -1.62
C THR A 108 -2.46 -13.72 -1.93
N THR A 109 -3.17 -12.93 -2.73
CA THR A 109 -2.79 -11.54 -3.04
C THR A 109 -2.67 -10.68 -1.79
N LEU A 110 -3.66 -10.75 -0.89
CA LEU A 110 -3.64 -9.98 0.35
C LEU A 110 -2.57 -10.49 1.33
N ARG A 111 -2.33 -11.80 1.38
CA ARG A 111 -1.24 -12.39 2.17
C ARG A 111 0.14 -11.92 1.69
N LEU A 112 0.36 -11.90 0.38
CA LEU A 112 1.58 -11.35 -0.22
C LEU A 112 1.73 -9.85 0.04
N LEU A 113 0.62 -9.10 0.04
CA LEU A 113 0.63 -7.68 0.38
C LEU A 113 1.01 -7.43 1.85
N ALA A 114 0.68 -8.37 2.74
CA ALA A 114 1.01 -8.30 4.16
C ALA A 114 2.45 -8.74 4.48
N LEU A 115 3.10 -9.48 3.58
CA LEU A 115 4.43 -10.07 3.78
C LEU A 115 5.52 -9.06 4.21
N PRO A 116 5.60 -7.82 3.66
CA PRO A 116 6.59 -6.83 4.10
C PRO A 116 6.47 -6.45 5.59
N TYR A 117 5.33 -6.75 6.21
CA TYR A 117 5.04 -6.44 7.61
C TYR A 117 5.14 -7.67 8.54
N ALA A 118 5.77 -8.76 8.11
CA ALA A 118 5.86 -10.00 8.90
C ALA A 118 6.50 -9.80 10.29
N ASP A 119 7.43 -8.84 10.43
CA ASP A 119 8.07 -8.50 11.70
C ASP A 119 7.24 -7.53 12.57
N HIS A 120 6.06 -7.12 12.12
CA HIS A 120 5.22 -6.18 12.85
C HIS A 120 4.50 -6.89 14.02
N PRO A 121 4.43 -6.30 15.24
CA PRO A 121 3.83 -6.97 16.42
C PRO A 121 2.36 -7.39 16.27
N HIS A 122 1.63 -6.73 15.36
CA HIS A 122 0.22 -7.02 15.08
C HIS A 122 0.02 -7.91 13.84
N TYR A 123 1.10 -8.34 13.19
CA TYR A 123 1.03 -9.32 12.11
C TYR A 123 0.60 -10.67 12.69
N GLN A 124 -0.31 -11.37 12.02
CA GLN A 124 -0.76 -12.69 12.43
C GLN A 124 -0.15 -13.74 11.53
N GLN A 125 0.38 -14.82 12.12
CA GLN A 125 1.09 -15.88 11.38
C GLN A 125 0.20 -16.58 10.34
N GLU A 126 -1.12 -16.61 10.55
CA GLU A 126 -2.12 -17.12 9.61
C GLU A 126 -2.19 -16.32 8.29
N TRP A 127 -1.62 -15.11 8.26
CA TRP A 127 -1.51 -14.29 7.04
C TRP A 127 -0.25 -14.61 6.23
N ALA A 128 0.58 -15.55 6.68
CA ALA A 128 1.70 -16.03 5.89
C ALA A 128 1.17 -16.73 4.62
N PRO A 129 1.79 -16.48 3.44
CA PRO A 129 1.43 -17.16 2.20
C PRO A 129 1.58 -18.68 2.26
#